data_AF-A0A7C5GIX9-F1
#
_entry.id   AF-A0A7C5GIX9-F1
#
_cell.length_a   1.000
_cell.length_b   1.000
_cell.length_c   1.000
_cell.angle_alpha   90.00
_cell.angle_beta   90.00
_cell.angle_gamma   90.00
#
_symmetry.space_group_name_H-M   'P 1'
#
loop_
_entity.id
_entity.type
_entity.pdbx_description
1 polymer ?
#
loop_
_entity_poly.entity_id
_entity_poly.type
_entity_poly.pdbx_seq_one_letter_code
_entity_poly.pdbx_strand_id
1 'polypeptide(L)' 'LVGKEAGVLSIISIAENVFVTVDSELNCTRLIEDGSKVEVGDVAFRVEGSAIFLPFYL' A
#
# COMPACT_ATOMS: atom_id res chain seq x y z
N LEU A 1 2.69 -2.78 -3.46
CA LEU A 1 3.49 -3.29 -2.32
C LEU A 1 3.25 -4.79 -2.19
N VAL A 2 4.31 -5.60 -2.07
CA VAL A 2 4.22 -7.08 -2.12
C VAL A 2 4.76 -7.69 -0.83
N GLY A 3 4.04 -8.66 -0.27
CA GLY A 3 4.46 -9.44 0.89
C GLY A 3 5.68 -10.29 0.58
N LYS A 4 6.76 -10.12 1.36
CA LYS A 4 7.99 -10.93 1.23
C LYS A 4 8.06 -12.09 2.22
N GLU A 5 7.21 -12.07 3.24
CA GLU A 5 7.14 -13.08 4.30
C GLU A 5 5.69 -13.29 4.70
N ALA A 6 5.36 -14.50 5.17
CA ALA A 6 4.01 -14.83 5.63
C ALA A 6 3.77 -14.24 7.04
N GLY A 7 2.58 -13.70 7.27
CA GLY A 7 2.27 -13.04 8.55
C GLY A 7 0.85 -12.49 8.62
N VAL A 8 0.59 -11.68 9.64
CA VAL A 8 -0.65 -10.90 9.74
C VAL A 8 -0.35 -9.47 9.28
N LEU A 9 -1.09 -9.01 8.29
CA LEU A 9 -0.97 -7.65 7.80
C LEU A 9 -1.57 -6.69 8.82
N SER A 10 -0.76 -5.74 9.29
CA SER A 10 -1.19 -4.72 10.23
C SER A 10 -0.54 -3.40 9.81
N ILE A 11 -1.21 -2.27 10.06
CA ILE A 11 -0.76 -0.89 9.74
C ILE A 11 -1.04 -0.47 8.28
N ILE A 12 -1.88 -1.20 7.55
CA ILE A 12 -2.27 -0.84 6.18
C ILE A 12 -3.00 0.51 6.15
N SER A 13 -3.82 0.81 7.17
CA SER A 13 -4.58 2.07 7.27
C SER A 13 -3.73 3.34 7.41
N ILE A 14 -2.47 3.24 7.87
CA ILE A 14 -1.58 4.41 7.94
C ILE A 14 -1.03 4.73 6.55
N ALA A 15 -0.78 3.71 5.72
CA ALA A 15 -0.24 3.90 4.38
C ALA A 15 -1.17 4.75 3.50
N GLU A 16 -2.48 4.49 3.53
CA GLU A 16 -3.48 5.29 2.81
C GLU A 16 -3.43 6.77 3.20
N ASN A 17 -3.35 7.07 4.50
CA ASN A 17 -3.27 8.45 4.98
C ASN A 17 -1.98 9.14 4.53
N VAL A 18 -0.86 8.41 4.51
CA VAL A 18 0.41 8.96 4.01
C VAL A 18 0.29 9.28 2.53
N PHE A 19 -0.23 8.37 1.71
CA PHE A 19 -0.36 8.63 0.27
C PHE A 19 -1.28 9.81 -0.04
N VAL A 20 -2.44 9.91 0.62
CA VAL A 20 -3.36 11.05 0.43
C VAL A 20 -2.74 12.37 0.90
N THR A 21 -1.95 12.35 1.99
CA THR A 21 -1.27 13.56 2.48
C THR A 21 -0.15 14.00 1.55
N VAL A 22 0.53 13.03 0.91
CA VAL A 22 1.67 13.27 0.03
C VAL A 22 1.17 13.76 -1.33
N ASP A 23 0.13 13.14 -1.90
CA ASP A 23 -0.55 13.63 -3.10
C ASP A 23 -2.00 13.13 -3.14
N SER A 24 -2.94 14.07 -3.07
CA SER A 24 -4.37 13.78 -3.07
C SER A 24 -4.92 13.30 -4.42
N GLU A 25 -4.13 13.40 -5.50
CA GLU A 25 -4.46 12.83 -6.81
C GLU A 25 -4.05 11.35 -6.92
N LEU A 26 -3.28 10.81 -5.97
CA LEU A 26 -2.93 9.39 -5.94
C LEU A 26 -4.16 8.53 -5.67
N ASN A 27 -4.43 7.59 -6.57
CA ASN A 27 -5.47 6.61 -6.39
C ASN A 27 -4.91 5.38 -5.68
N CYS A 28 -5.27 5.22 -4.40
CA CYS A 28 -4.85 4.09 -3.58
C CYS A 28 -6.01 3.09 -3.43
N THR A 29 -5.80 1.87 -3.89
CA THR A 29 -6.76 0.77 -3.74
C THR A 29 -6.19 -0.29 -2.80
N ARG A 30 -6.86 -0.49 -1.67
CA ARG A 30 -6.62 -1.59 -0.74
C ARG A 30 -7.11 -2.90 -1.32
N LEU A 31 -6.25 -3.91 -1.32
CA LEU A 31 -6.60 -5.25 -1.82
C LEU A 31 -6.71 -6.28 -0.68
N ILE A 32 -6.08 -6.00 0.47
CA ILE A 32 -6.06 -6.86 1.65
C ILE A 32 -6.40 -6.03 2.88
N GLU A 33 -7.29 -6.53 3.74
CA GLU A 33 -7.69 -5.82 4.96
C GLU A 33 -6.68 -5.99 6.09
N ASP A 34 -6.61 -4.99 6.99
CA ASP A 34 -5.87 -5.10 8.24
C ASP A 34 -6.37 -6.31 9.05
N GLY A 35 -5.43 -7.05 9.64
CA GLY A 35 -5.70 -8.30 10.35
C GLY A 35 -5.79 -9.54 9.46
N SER A 36 -5.74 -9.40 8.13
CA SER A 36 -5.71 -10.54 7.22
C SER A 36 -4.37 -11.27 7.29
N LYS A 37 -4.41 -12.60 7.13
CA LYS A 37 -3.20 -13.37 6.86
C LYS A 37 -2.72 -13.08 5.44
N VAL A 38 -1.42 -12.86 5.30
CA VAL A 38 -0.76 -12.67 4.01
C VAL A 38 0.29 -13.75 3.78
N GLU A 39 0.41 -14.17 2.54
CA GLU A 39 1.45 -15.07 2.05
C GLU A 39 2.49 -14.32 1.21
N VAL A 40 3.60 -15.00 0.91
CA VAL A 40 4.62 -14.45 0.04
C VAL A 40 4.05 -14.28 -1.36
N GLY A 41 4.16 -13.07 -1.91
CA GLY A 41 3.62 -12.73 -3.23
C GLY A 41 2.26 -12.03 -3.19
N ASP A 42 1.61 -11.95 -2.03
CA ASP A 42 0.36 -11.20 -1.88
C ASP A 42 0.58 -9.69 -2.11
N VAL A 43 -0.35 -9.09 -2.85
CA VAL A 43 -0.34 -7.65 -3.14
C VAL A 43 -1.26 -6.94 -2.15
N ALA A 44 -0.67 -6.18 -1.25
CA ALA A 44 -1.39 -5.49 -0.17
C ALA A 44 -2.16 -4.24 -0.69
N PHE A 45 -1.53 -3.52 -1.61
CA PHE A 45 -2.04 -2.26 -2.17
C PHE A 45 -1.62 -2.06 -3.61
N ARG A 46 -2.52 -1.42 -4.36
CA ARG A 46 -2.23 -0.81 -5.65
C ARG A 46 -2.29 0.70 -5.52
N VAL A 47 -1.27 1.38 -6.01
CA VAL A 47 -1.20 2.85 -6.07
C VAL A 47 -1.04 3.26 -7.51
N GLU A 48 -1.87 4.18 -7.98
CA GLU A 48 -1.84 4.72 -9.33
C GLU A 48 -1.75 6.23 -9.28
N GLY A 49 -0.86 6.81 -10.10
CA GLY A 49 -0.62 8.26 -10.11
C GLY A 49 0.58 8.63 -10.97
N SER A 50 0.95 9.92 -10.94
CA SER A 50 2.05 10.44 -11.75
C SER A 50 3.40 9.82 -11.34
N ALA A 51 4.12 9.27 -12.32
CA ALA A 51 5.40 8.57 -12.12
C ALA A 51 6.51 9.48 -11.57
N ILE A 52 6.38 10.81 -11.68
CA ILE A 52 7.33 11.78 -11.10
C ILE A 52 7.33 11.71 -9.56
N PHE A 53 6.21 11.32 -8.98
CA PHE A 53 5.99 11.42 -7.53
C PHE A 53 6.29 10.12 -6.77
N LEU A 54 6.08 8.97 -7.43
CA LEU A 54 6.31 7.63 -6.85
C LEU A 54 7.75 7.29 -6.40
N PRO A 55 8.85 7.68 -7.09
CA PRO A 55 10.19 7.25 -6.71
C PRO A 55 10.79 8.00 -5.51
N PHE A 56 10.17 9.09 -5.04
CA PHE A 56 10.69 9.87 -3.91
C PHE A 56 10.23 9.35 -2.53
N TYR A 57 9.23 8.46 -2.48
CA TYR A 57 8.52 8.11 -1.24
C TYR A 57 8.37 6.59 -1.00
N LEU A 58 8.97 5.75 -1.84
CA LEU A 58 9.04 4.29 -1.71
C LEU A 58 10.48 3.83 -1.50
#